data_AF-A0A2A5DWU6-F1
#
_entry.id   AF-A0A2A5DWU6-F1
#
_cell.length_a   1.000
_cell.length_b   1.000
_cell.length_c   1.000
_cell.angle_alpha   90.00
_cell.angle_beta   90.00
_cell.angle_gamma   90.00
#
_symmetry.space_group_name_H-M   'P 1'
#
loop_
_entity.id
_entity.type
_entity.pdbx_description
1 polymer ?
#
loop_
_entity_poly.entity_id
_entity_poly.type
_entity_poly.pdbx_seq_one_letter_code
_entity_poly.pdbx_strand_id
1 'polypeptide(L)'
;MKDIEESLKPKFNVVKWFAATPMFSPAGLIICALFIAGFYGLLNLFGLRVYTGILSGTFPVPATGKQLSAFYGFFYLISYFGFVFISPVLIITATIQTILYSILKISIKKI
;
A
#
# COMPACT_ATOMS: atom_id res chain seq x y z
N MET A 1 4.99 27.15 -34.12
CA MET A 1 5.82 27.22 -32.88
C MET A 1 5.08 26.67 -31.66
N LYS A 2 3.74 26.78 -31.58
CA LYS A 2 2.89 26.08 -30.59
C LYS A 2 2.88 24.56 -30.75
N ASP A 3 3.16 24.08 -31.96
CA ASP A 3 3.03 22.67 -32.36
C ASP A 3 4.18 21.79 -31.81
N ILE A 4 5.32 22.40 -31.47
CA ILE A 4 6.48 21.72 -30.89
C ILE A 4 6.31 21.55 -29.36
N GLU A 5 5.60 22.48 -28.72
CA GLU A 5 5.36 22.48 -27.27
C GLU A 5 4.38 21.38 -26.84
N GLU A 6 3.43 21.03 -27.71
CA GLU A 6 2.45 19.97 -27.45
C GLU A 6 3.04 18.56 -27.62
N SER A 7 4.06 18.40 -28.47
CA SER A 7 4.81 17.14 -28.62
C SER A 7 5.80 16.87 -27.48
N LEU A 8 6.17 17.89 -26.70
CA LEU A 8 7.14 17.78 -25.60
C LEU A 8 6.49 17.49 -24.25
N LYS A 9 5.15 17.42 -24.16
CA LYS A 9 4.51 16.96 -22.92
C LYS A 9 4.82 15.48 -22.76
N PRO A 10 5.61 15.07 -21.75
CA PRO A 10 5.78 13.67 -21.48
C PRO A 10 4.38 13.12 -21.21
N LYS A 11 3.90 12.25 -22.09
CA LYS A 11 2.61 11.57 -21.94
C LYS A 11 2.77 10.51 -20.87
N PHE A 12 3.09 10.94 -19.65
CA PHE A 12 3.37 10.11 -18.51
C PHE A 12 2.05 9.54 -18.02
N ASN A 13 1.69 8.40 -18.59
CA ASN A 13 0.50 7.68 -18.18
C ASN A 13 0.84 6.92 -16.90
N VAL A 14 0.63 7.58 -15.76
CA VAL A 14 0.80 7.04 -14.41
C VAL A 14 0.22 5.63 -14.29
N VAL A 15 -0.98 5.39 -14.85
CA VAL A 15 -1.65 4.07 -14.78
C VAL A 15 -0.82 2.98 -15.46
N LYS A 16 -0.27 3.25 -16.65
CA LYS A 16 0.63 2.31 -17.33
C LYS A 16 1.94 2.11 -16.57
N TRP A 17 2.44 3.15 -15.92
CA TRP A 17 3.65 3.07 -15.10
C TRP A 17 3.45 2.20 -13.85
N PHE A 18 2.33 2.34 -13.14
CA PHE A 18 1.96 1.45 -12.03
C PHE A 18 1.82 0.00 -12.49
N ALA A 19 1.18 -0.26 -13.63
CA ALA A 19 0.99 -1.62 -14.16
C ALA A 19 2.28 -2.27 -14.68
N ALA A 20 3.24 -1.48 -15.15
CA ALA A 20 4.50 -1.98 -15.71
C ALA A 20 5.63 -2.09 -14.68
N THR A 21 5.41 -1.65 -13.43
CA THR A 21 6.45 -1.69 -12.39
C THR A 21 6.61 -3.12 -11.86
N PRO A 22 7.81 -3.71 -11.87
CA PRO A 22 8.03 -5.04 -11.33
C PRO A 22 7.70 -5.07 -9.83
N MET A 23 7.02 -6.13 -9.39
CA MET A 23 6.50 -6.27 -8.02
C MET A 23 7.61 -6.22 -6.93
N PHE A 24 8.82 -6.68 -7.25
CA PHE A 24 10.00 -6.67 -6.36
C PHE A 24 10.98 -5.51 -6.62
N SER A 25 10.54 -4.47 -7.34
CA SER A 25 11.27 -3.20 -7.42
C SER A 25 10.99 -2.36 -6.17
N PRO A 26 11.92 -1.50 -5.69
CA PRO A 26 11.65 -0.57 -4.59
C PRO A 26 10.37 0.25 -4.80
N ALA A 27 10.10 0.68 -6.03
CA ALA A 27 8.87 1.37 -6.38
C ALA A 27 7.64 0.46 -6.26
N GLY A 28 7.71 -0.80 -6.73
CA GLY A 28 6.63 -1.78 -6.63
C GLY A 28 6.24 -2.08 -5.19
N LEU A 29 7.23 -2.23 -4.30
CA LEU A 29 7.02 -2.45 -2.87
C LEU A 29 6.30 -1.26 -2.21
N ILE A 30 6.70 -0.03 -2.55
CA ILE A 30 6.04 1.19 -2.04
C ILE A 30 4.60 1.29 -2.57
N ILE A 31 4.36 0.96 -3.84
CA ILE A 31 3.03 0.95 -4.45
C ILE A 31 2.11 -0.05 -3.72
N CYS A 32 2.61 -1.26 -3.46
CA CYS A 32 1.86 -2.26 -2.70
C CYS A 32 1.56 -1.79 -1.27
N ALA A 33 2.53 -1.18 -0.60
CA ALA A 33 2.32 -0.61 0.74
C ALA A 33 1.24 0.49 0.72
N LEU A 34 1.28 1.39 -0.27
CA LEU A 34 0.26 2.43 -0.46
C LEU A 34 -1.12 1.85 -0.76
N PHE A 35 -1.19 0.76 -1.54
CA PHE A 35 -2.46 0.09 -1.83
C PHE A 35 -3.08 -0.52 -0.57
N ILE A 36 -2.27 -1.20 0.25
CA ILE A 36 -2.71 -1.76 1.55
C ILE A 36 -3.15 -0.64 2.49
N ALA A 37 -2.38 0.44 2.58
CA ALA A 37 -2.69 1.60 3.41
C ALA A 37 -3.98 2.31 2.96
N GLY A 38 -4.14 2.52 1.65
CA GLY A 38 -5.34 3.11 1.07
C GLY A 38 -6.57 2.24 1.30
N PHE A 39 -6.45 0.93 1.11
CA PHE A 39 -7.52 -0.02 1.36
C PHE A 39 -7.96 -0.03 2.82
N TYR A 40 -7.01 -0.11 3.75
CA TYR A 40 -7.29 -0.01 5.18
C TYR A 40 -7.88 1.35 5.58
N GLY A 41 -7.41 2.44 4.96
CA GLY A 41 -7.94 3.79 5.14
C GLY A 41 -9.40 3.91 4.70
N LEU A 42 -9.75 3.34 3.55
CA LEU A 42 -11.15 3.30 3.08
C LEU A 42 -12.03 2.54 4.05
N LEU A 43 -11.60 1.36 4.51
CA LEU A 43 -12.36 0.58 5.50
C LEU A 43 -12.56 1.36 6.82
N ASN A 44 -11.57 2.15 7.24
CA ASN A 44 -11.72 3.04 8.39
C ASN A 44 -12.74 4.16 8.15
N LEU A 45 -12.72 4.78 6.97
CA LEU A 45 -13.67 5.85 6.60
C LEU A 45 -15.12 5.36 6.51
N PHE A 46 -15.33 4.12 6.09
CA PHE A 46 -16.66 3.47 6.11
C PHE A 46 -17.17 3.14 7.52
N GLY A 47 -16.43 3.49 8.58
CA GLY A 47 -16.86 3.28 9.96
C GLY A 47 -16.69 1.83 10.43
N LEU A 48 -16.02 0.96 9.66
CA LEU A 48 -15.74 -0.41 10.10
C LEU A 48 -14.78 -0.48 11.29
N ARG A 49 -14.21 0.65 11.72
CA ARG A 49 -13.52 0.77 13.01
C ARG A 49 -14.40 0.29 14.17
N VAL A 50 -15.73 0.36 14.08
CA VAL A 50 -16.62 -0.20 15.13
C VAL A 50 -16.38 -1.71 15.35
N TYR A 51 -15.92 -2.43 14.32
CA TYR A 51 -15.57 -3.84 14.44
C TYR A 51 -14.19 -4.11 15.06
N THR A 52 -13.38 -3.08 15.38
CA THR A 52 -12.13 -3.28 16.16
C THR A 52 -12.38 -3.82 17.55
N GLY A 53 -13.58 -3.65 18.10
CA GLY A 53 -13.95 -4.24 19.40
C GLY A 53 -13.73 -5.74 19.46
N ILE A 54 -13.73 -6.43 18.32
CA ILE A 54 -13.43 -7.87 18.22
C ILE A 54 -12.00 -8.17 18.68
N LEU A 55 -11.01 -7.27 18.48
CA LEU A 55 -9.66 -7.44 19.04
C LEU A 55 -9.67 -7.45 20.57
N SER A 56 -10.61 -6.74 21.18
CA SER A 56 -10.80 -6.69 22.64
C SER A 56 -11.77 -7.76 23.14
N GLY A 57 -12.18 -8.71 22.30
CA GLY A 57 -13.15 -9.77 22.65
C GLY A 57 -14.59 -9.28 22.79
N THR A 58 -14.87 -8.03 22.42
CA THR A 58 -16.20 -7.43 22.48
C THR A 58 -16.83 -7.44 21.10
N PHE A 59 -17.97 -8.11 20.94
CA PHE A 59 -18.72 -8.02 19.70
C PHE A 59 -19.47 -6.68 19.68
N PRO A 60 -19.29 -5.83 18.66
CA PRO A 60 -20.20 -4.70 18.48
C PRO A 60 -21.62 -5.27 18.35
N VAL A 61 -22.61 -4.60 18.94
CA VAL A 61 -24.04 -4.94 18.80
C VAL A 61 -24.55 -4.23 17.55
N PRO A 62 -24.68 -4.89 16.39
CA PRO A 62 -24.96 -4.19 15.16
C PRO A 62 -26.42 -4.42 14.83
N ALA A 63 -27.09 -3.40 14.29
CA ALA A 63 -28.43 -3.51 13.73
C ALA A 63 -28.52 -4.57 12.59
N THR A 64 -27.37 -4.93 12.03
CA THR A 64 -27.14 -5.94 11.00
C THR A 64 -26.65 -7.25 11.64
N GLY A 65 -27.39 -8.35 11.42
CA GLY A 65 -27.25 -9.62 12.15
C GLY A 65 -25.83 -10.17 12.40
N LYS A 66 -25.72 -11.03 13.43
CA LYS A 66 -24.46 -11.54 14.00
C LYS A 66 -23.45 -12.10 12.97
N GLN A 67 -23.91 -12.77 11.92
CA GLN A 67 -23.04 -13.36 10.88
C GLN A 67 -22.33 -12.30 10.03
N LEU A 68 -23.06 -11.28 9.57
CA LEU A 68 -22.52 -10.24 8.70
C LEU A 68 -21.44 -9.43 9.42
N SER A 69 -21.67 -9.22 10.71
CA SER A 69 -20.77 -8.49 11.61
C SER A 69 -19.48 -9.24 11.92
N ALA A 70 -19.53 -10.57 12.02
CA ALA A 70 -18.32 -11.40 12.10
C ALA A 70 -17.51 -11.34 10.80
N PHE A 71 -18.18 -11.34 9.63
CA PHE A 71 -17.52 -11.26 8.33
C PHE A 71 -16.79 -9.91 8.14
N TYR A 72 -17.46 -8.78 8.41
CA TYR A 72 -16.82 -7.46 8.34
C TYR A 72 -15.67 -7.31 9.34
N GLY A 73 -15.83 -7.86 10.55
CA GLY A 73 -14.77 -7.90 11.56
C GLY A 73 -13.53 -8.66 11.11
N PHE A 74 -13.72 -9.86 10.54
CA PHE A 74 -12.61 -10.68 10.02
C PHE A 74 -11.87 -9.98 8.87
N PHE A 75 -12.62 -9.38 7.94
CA PHE A 75 -12.02 -8.68 6.81
C PHE A 75 -11.25 -7.41 7.24
N TYR A 76 -11.80 -6.68 8.20
CA TYR A 76 -11.12 -5.55 8.82
C TYR A 76 -9.85 -6.00 9.57
N LEU A 77 -9.89 -7.15 10.25
CA LEU A 77 -8.74 -7.71 10.97
C LEU A 77 -7.60 -8.05 10.01
N ILE A 78 -7.88 -8.75 8.90
CA ILE A 78 -6.88 -9.05 7.87
C ILE A 78 -6.27 -7.76 7.32
N SER A 79 -7.11 -6.77 7.02
CA SER A 79 -6.65 -5.49 6.49
C SER A 79 -5.81 -4.72 7.51
N TYR A 80 -6.17 -4.78 8.80
CA TYR A 80 -5.41 -4.22 9.91
C TYR A 80 -4.02 -4.87 10.03
N PHE A 81 -3.94 -6.20 10.01
CA PHE A 81 -2.65 -6.90 10.03
C PHE A 81 -1.82 -6.60 8.78
N GLY A 82 -2.45 -6.53 7.61
CA GLY A 82 -1.80 -6.10 6.38
C GLY A 82 -1.18 -4.70 6.52
N PHE A 83 -1.93 -3.74 7.04
CA PHE A 83 -1.43 -2.39 7.24
C PHE A 83 -0.34 -2.31 8.32
N VAL A 84 -0.53 -2.95 9.48
CA VAL A 84 0.38 -2.85 10.62
C VAL A 84 1.66 -3.66 10.42
N PHE A 85 1.61 -4.80 9.72
CA PHE A 85 2.78 -5.64 9.50
C PHE A 85 3.31 -5.56 8.07
N ILE A 86 2.47 -5.82 7.06
CA ILE A 86 2.94 -5.92 5.67
C ILE A 86 3.41 -4.56 5.16
N SER A 87 2.66 -3.48 5.39
CA SER A 87 3.04 -2.15 4.92
C SER A 87 4.44 -1.70 5.41
N PRO A 88 4.77 -1.71 6.71
CA PRO A 88 6.11 -1.33 7.16
C PRO A 88 7.20 -2.31 6.69
N VAL A 89 6.92 -3.61 6.61
CA VAL A 89 7.88 -4.60 6.09
C VAL A 89 8.24 -4.32 4.63
N LEU A 90 7.25 -3.95 3.80
CA LEU A 90 7.49 -3.57 2.41
C LEU A 90 8.35 -2.30 2.31
N ILE A 91 8.07 -1.30 3.15
CA ILE A 91 8.83 -0.04 3.19
C ILE A 91 10.28 -0.30 3.62
N ILE A 92 10.50 -1.12 4.65
CA ILE A 92 11.84 -1.50 5.11
C ILE A 92 12.60 -2.21 3.99
N THR A 93 11.96 -3.19 3.34
CA THR A 93 12.57 -3.91 2.21
C THR A 93 12.98 -2.97 1.08
N ALA A 94 12.09 -2.04 0.69
CA ALA A 94 12.37 -1.05 -0.34
C ALA A 94 13.54 -0.13 0.04
N THR A 95 13.61 0.27 1.32
CA THR A 95 14.67 1.13 1.85
C THR A 95 16.01 0.42 1.82
N ILE A 96 16.09 -0.82 2.32
CA ILE A 96 17.31 -1.64 2.30
C ILE A 96 17.81 -1.84 0.87
N GLN A 97 16.91 -2.20 -0.06
CA GLN A 97 17.26 -2.43 -1.45
C GLN A 97 17.82 -1.16 -2.12
N THR A 98 17.23 0.01 -1.83
CA THR A 98 17.69 1.30 -2.35
C THR A 98 19.05 1.69 -1.79
N ILE A 99 19.27 1.49 -0.49
CA ILE A 99 20.56 1.75 0.17
C ILE A 99 21.64 0.83 -0.42
N LEU A 100 21.35 -0.47 -0.55
CA LEU A 100 22.30 -1.44 -1.09
C LEU A 100 22.73 -1.09 -2.52
N TYR A 101 21.76 -0.72 -3.38
CA TYR A 101 22.05 -0.29 -4.75
C TYR A 101 22.92 0.98 -4.78
N SER A 102 22.67 1.92 -3.86
CA SER A 102 23.44 3.16 -3.75
C SER A 102 24.88 2.91 -3.32
N ILE A 103 25.10 2.02 -2.35
CA ILE A 103 26.44 1.61 -1.88
C ILE A 103 27.22 0.92 -2.99
N LEU A 104 26.59 -0.03 -3.70
CA LEU A 104 27.23 -0.75 -4.81
C LEU A 104 27.69 0.23 -5.91
N LYS A 105 26.84 1.20 -6.26
CA LYS A 105 27.15 2.21 -7.27
C LYS A 105 28.34 3.08 -6.87
N ILE A 106 28.44 3.47 -5.59
CA ILE A 106 29.58 4.22 -5.06
C ILE A 106 30.86 3.38 -5.15
N SER A 107 30.80 2.09 -4.81
CA SER A 107 31.94 1.19 -4.87
C SER A 107 32.48 1.01 -6.29
N ILE A 108 31.59 0.86 -7.29
CA ILE A 108 31.99 0.70 -8.69
C ILE A 108 32.63 1.97 -9.25
N LYS A 109 32.12 3.15 -8.89
CA LYS A 109 32.67 4.43 -9.38
C LYS A 109 34.06 4.76 -8.83
N LYS A 110 34.46 4.09 -7.75
CA LYS A 110 35.74 4.33 -7.06
C LYS A 110 36.90 3.49 -7.63
N ILE A 111 36.60 2.49 -8.45
CA ILE A 111 37.57 1.64 -9.18
C ILE A 111 37.81 2.27 -10.55
#